data_AF-A0A8H7XP69-F1
#
_entry.id   AF-A0A8H7XP69-F1
#
_cell.length_a   1.000
_cell.length_b   1.000
_cell.length_c   1.000
_cell.angle_alpha   90.00
_cell.angle_beta   90.00
_cell.angle_gamma   90.00
#
_symmetry.space_group_name_H-M   'P 1'
#
loop_
_entity.id
_entity.type
_entity.pdbx_description
1 polymer ?
#
loop_
_entity_poly.entity_id
_entity_poly.type
_entity_poly.pdbx_seq_one_letter_code
_entity_poly.pdbx_strand_id
1 'polypeptide(L)'
;MSRSYQQQPAATSGMVVAPGGGGNRNAKNMPVDADGREWSHGLCSCFSECGTCVVATCFPCVVYGKNKHRYEHLANKGTPHPERGGSCFSGSCMSHGIFSICGLGFLFQMGNRGHVRTRYNIKGGGCNDCCTSFFCSPCQLVQESRELELEEQSFGVQRY
;
A
#
# COMPACT_ATOMS: atom_id res chain seq x y z
N MET A 1 26.12 32.76 -28.01
CA MET A 1 26.40 31.48 -27.32
C MET A 1 25.71 31.51 -25.97
N SER A 2 24.46 31.05 -25.91
CA SER A 2 23.64 31.07 -24.69
C SER A 2 24.01 29.84 -23.85
N ARG A 3 24.61 30.04 -22.66
CA ARG A 3 24.86 28.95 -21.70
C ARG A 3 23.52 28.40 -21.24
N SER A 4 23.16 27.22 -21.72
CA SER A 4 22.12 26.37 -21.15
C SER A 4 22.57 25.94 -19.76
N TYR A 5 22.04 26.58 -18.72
CA TYR A 5 22.19 26.12 -17.35
C TYR A 5 21.48 24.76 -17.23
N GLN A 6 22.25 23.67 -17.12
CA GLN A 6 21.69 22.38 -16.73
C GLN A 6 21.18 22.52 -15.31
N GLN A 7 19.86 22.47 -15.15
CA GLN A 7 19.20 22.48 -13.86
C GLN A 7 19.66 21.23 -13.09
N GLN A 8 20.38 21.45 -11.99
CA GLN A 8 20.89 20.37 -11.15
C GLN A 8 19.70 19.60 -10.56
N PRO A 9 19.66 18.25 -10.62
CA PRO A 9 18.56 17.50 -10.04
C PRO A 9 18.50 17.80 -8.54
N ALA A 10 17.30 18.13 -8.05
CA ALA A 10 17.06 18.42 -6.65
C ALA A 10 17.52 17.24 -5.79
N ALA A 11 18.19 17.54 -4.67
CA ALA A 11 18.64 16.53 -3.72
C ALA A 11 17.46 15.62 -3.33
N THR A 12 17.59 14.32 -3.61
CA THR A 12 16.59 13.33 -3.19
C THR A 12 16.56 13.32 -1.67
N SER A 13 15.42 13.72 -1.10
CA SER A 13 15.24 13.75 0.35
C SER A 13 15.57 12.36 0.92
N GLY A 14 16.52 12.31 1.86
CA GLY A 14 17.11 11.09 2.38
C GLY A 14 16.07 10.14 2.98
N MET A 15 16.39 8.84 2.94
CA MET A 15 15.58 7.75 3.52
C MET A 15 15.01 8.14 4.88
N VAL A 16 13.68 8.23 4.98
CA VAL A 16 13.01 8.26 6.27
C VAL A 16 13.00 6.82 6.79
N VAL A 17 14.12 6.41 7.40
CA VAL A 17 14.10 5.27 8.33
C VAL A 17 13.27 5.75 9.50
N ALA A 18 12.03 5.27 9.60
CA ALA A 18 11.20 5.61 10.74
C ALA A 18 11.96 5.27 12.03
N PRO A 19 12.01 6.19 13.02
CA PRO A 19 12.71 5.93 14.26
C PRO A 19 12.00 4.75 14.95
N GLY A 20 12.69 3.61 15.07
CA GLY A 20 12.12 2.39 15.66
C GLY A 20 12.52 1.05 15.04
N GLY A 21 13.34 1.03 13.98
CA GLY A 21 13.77 -0.24 13.36
C GLY A 21 12.64 -0.90 12.58
N GLY A 22 12.50 -0.51 11.31
CA GLY A 22 11.53 -1.07 10.39
C GLY A 22 12.09 -1.12 8.98
N GLY A 23 11.42 -1.86 8.10
CA GLY A 23 11.82 -2.06 6.71
C GLY A 23 11.81 -0.76 5.91
N ASN A 24 12.40 -0.80 4.71
CA ASN A 24 12.43 0.32 3.79
C ASN A 24 11.01 0.64 3.28
N ARG A 25 10.45 1.75 3.75
CA ARG A 25 9.12 2.28 3.39
C ARG A 25 9.08 2.95 1.99
N ASN A 26 10.22 3.06 1.32
CA ASN A 26 10.35 3.53 -0.06
C ASN A 26 11.37 2.64 -0.80
N ALA A 27 11.11 1.33 -0.88
CA ALA A 27 12.04 0.34 -1.44
C ALA A 27 12.49 0.65 -2.89
N LYS A 28 11.65 1.35 -3.67
CA LYS A 28 11.97 1.76 -5.06
C LYS A 28 12.72 3.10 -5.17
N ASN A 29 13.01 3.77 -4.06
CA ASN A 29 13.60 5.11 -4.04
C ASN A 29 12.83 6.11 -4.91
N MET A 30 11.49 6.07 -4.83
CA MET A 30 10.62 7.00 -5.54
C MET A 30 10.91 8.44 -5.10
N PRO A 31 10.84 9.43 -6.00
CA PRO A 31 10.98 10.83 -5.62
C PRO A 31 9.85 11.22 -4.65
N VAL A 32 10.21 12.00 -3.63
CA VAL A 32 9.30 12.49 -2.60
C VAL A 32 9.17 14.00 -2.78
N ASP A 33 7.98 14.46 -3.14
CA ASP A 33 7.66 15.88 -3.24
C ASP A 33 7.30 16.46 -1.86
N ALA A 34 7.05 17.77 -1.77
CA ALA A 34 6.60 18.41 -0.52
C ALA A 34 5.31 17.78 0.05
N ASP A 35 4.42 17.30 -0.83
CA ASP A 35 3.15 16.66 -0.47
C ASP A 35 3.26 15.13 -0.29
N GLY A 36 4.46 14.56 -0.40
CA GLY A 36 4.73 13.11 -0.38
C GLY A 36 5.08 12.53 -1.75
N ARG A 37 5.17 11.20 -1.83
CA ARG A 37 5.49 10.46 -3.08
C ARG A 37 4.27 9.89 -3.77
N GLU A 38 4.44 9.47 -5.02
CA GLU A 38 3.44 8.64 -5.71
C GLU A 38 3.42 7.18 -5.22
N TRP A 39 2.35 6.46 -5.55
CA TRP A 39 2.29 5.01 -5.36
C TRP A 39 3.39 4.30 -6.16
N SER A 40 3.94 3.21 -5.62
CA SER A 40 5.01 2.46 -6.31
C SER A 40 4.52 1.70 -7.54
N HIS A 41 3.21 1.51 -7.67
CA HIS A 41 2.52 0.86 -8.78
C HIS A 41 1.24 1.65 -9.11
N GLY A 42 0.87 1.70 -10.40
CA GLY A 42 -0.39 2.32 -10.82
C GLY A 42 -1.62 1.47 -10.44
N LEU A 43 -2.79 2.10 -10.36
CA LEU A 43 -4.06 1.42 -10.03
C LEU A 43 -4.42 0.34 -11.05
N CYS A 44 -4.36 0.66 -12.34
CA CYS A 44 -4.66 -0.29 -13.42
C CYS A 44 -3.52 -1.29 -13.70
N SER A 45 -2.43 -1.25 -12.92
CA SER A 45 -1.36 -2.24 -13.04
C SER A 45 -1.76 -3.60 -12.45
N CYS A 46 -2.99 -3.77 -11.94
CA CYS A 46 -3.50 -5.05 -11.42
C CYS A 46 -3.47 -6.20 -12.46
N PHE A 47 -3.57 -5.90 -13.76
CA PHE A 47 -3.42 -6.89 -14.84
C PHE A 47 -2.01 -7.46 -14.99
N SER A 48 -0.99 -6.85 -14.35
CA SER A 48 0.37 -7.43 -14.29
C SER A 48 0.48 -8.55 -13.25
N GLU A 49 -0.50 -8.67 -12.35
CA GLU A 49 -0.58 -9.66 -11.27
C GLU A 49 -1.97 -10.31 -11.29
N CYS A 50 -2.30 -10.97 -12.41
CA CYS A 50 -3.63 -11.54 -12.66
C CYS A 50 -4.14 -12.42 -11.51
N GLY A 51 -3.28 -13.20 -10.86
CA GLY A 51 -3.66 -14.08 -9.75
C GLY A 51 -4.23 -13.29 -8.56
N THR A 52 -3.51 -12.27 -8.09
CA THR A 52 -3.96 -11.43 -6.97
C THR A 52 -5.16 -10.57 -7.37
N CYS A 53 -5.23 -10.12 -8.62
CA CYS A 53 -6.38 -9.40 -9.14
C CYS A 53 -7.65 -10.26 -9.15
N VAL A 54 -7.57 -11.52 -9.60
CA VAL A 54 -8.71 -12.44 -9.60
C VAL A 54 -9.20 -12.72 -8.19
N VAL A 55 -8.29 -12.94 -7.24
CA VAL A 55 -8.68 -13.14 -5.82
C VAL A 55 -9.26 -11.86 -5.24
N ALA A 56 -8.72 -10.68 -5.56
CA ALA A 56 -9.28 -9.41 -5.11
C ALA A 56 -10.68 -9.14 -5.70
N THR A 57 -10.94 -9.59 -6.92
CA THR A 57 -12.25 -9.46 -7.57
C THR A 57 -13.27 -10.47 -7.03
N CYS A 58 -12.90 -11.74 -6.88
CA CYS A 58 -13.81 -12.81 -6.43
C CYS A 58 -13.99 -12.83 -4.90
N PHE A 59 -12.95 -12.46 -4.15
CA PHE A 59 -12.89 -12.53 -2.68
C PHE A 59 -12.18 -11.30 -2.08
N PRO A 60 -12.73 -10.08 -2.27
CA PRO A 60 -12.09 -8.83 -1.83
C PRO A 60 -11.84 -8.80 -0.31
N CYS A 61 -12.71 -9.41 0.48
CA CYS A 61 -12.57 -9.49 1.94
C CYS A 61 -11.31 -10.25 2.39
N VAL A 62 -10.90 -11.26 1.64
CA VAL A 62 -9.68 -12.04 1.95
C VAL A 62 -8.45 -11.19 1.73
N VAL A 63 -8.37 -10.48 0.59
CA VAL A 63 -7.24 -9.61 0.28
C VAL A 63 -7.20 -8.43 1.25
N TYR A 64 -8.35 -7.82 1.54
CA TYR A 64 -8.46 -6.77 2.54
C TYR A 64 -7.98 -7.24 3.93
N GLY A 65 -8.46 -8.39 4.41
CA GLY A 65 -8.09 -8.94 5.71
C GLY A 65 -6.58 -9.19 5.81
N LYS A 66 -6.00 -9.78 4.77
CA LYS A 66 -4.55 -10.02 4.68
C LYS A 66 -3.75 -8.71 4.68
N ASN A 67 -4.14 -7.74 3.86
CA ASN A 67 -3.48 -6.43 3.80
C ASN A 67 -3.55 -5.72 5.16
N LYS A 68 -4.72 -5.70 5.79
CA LYS A 68 -4.90 -5.07 7.10
C LYS A 68 -4.01 -5.73 8.16
N HIS A 69 -3.98 -7.05 8.24
CA HIS A 69 -3.11 -7.76 9.19
C HIS A 69 -1.62 -7.51 8.95
N ARG A 70 -1.18 -7.52 7.68
CA ARG A 70 0.21 -7.22 7.31
C ARG A 70 0.56 -5.80 7.72
N TYR A 71 -0.30 -4.84 7.39
CA TYR A 71 -0.16 -3.44 7.78
C TYR A 71 -0.08 -3.27 9.30
N GLU A 72 -1.02 -3.82 10.05
CA GLU A 72 -1.07 -3.71 11.52
C GLU A 72 0.17 -4.32 12.17
N HIS A 73 0.65 -5.45 11.65
CA HIS A 73 1.86 -6.08 12.14
C HIS A 73 3.11 -5.23 11.85
N LEU A 74 3.21 -4.67 10.64
CA LEU A 74 4.26 -3.72 10.27
C LEU A 74 4.18 -2.42 11.08
N ALA A 75 2.98 -1.96 11.42
CA ALA A 75 2.75 -0.76 12.23
C ALA A 75 3.11 -0.96 13.69
N ASN A 76 2.72 -2.09 14.29
CA ASN A 76 2.87 -2.34 15.71
C ASN A 76 4.21 -2.98 16.07
N LYS A 77 4.73 -3.88 15.22
CA LYS A 77 5.94 -4.67 15.51
C LYS A 77 7.13 -4.29 14.64
N GLY A 78 6.92 -3.55 13.55
CA GLY A 78 8.01 -3.14 12.66
C GLY A 78 8.65 -4.28 11.86
N THR A 79 8.10 -5.50 11.89
CA THR A 79 8.59 -6.68 11.17
C THR A 79 7.55 -7.18 10.17
N PRO A 80 7.92 -7.99 9.16
CA PRO A 80 6.95 -8.63 8.27
C PRO A 80 6.12 -9.68 9.02
N HIS A 81 4.85 -9.84 8.66
CA HIS A 81 3.97 -10.84 9.27
C HIS A 81 4.44 -12.27 8.92
N PRO A 82 4.59 -13.20 9.89
CA PRO A 82 5.15 -14.54 9.64
C PRO A 82 4.33 -15.35 8.61
N GLU A 83 3.00 -15.20 8.63
CA GLU A 83 2.09 -15.88 7.70
C GLU A 83 1.55 -14.97 6.56
N ARG A 84 2.21 -13.84 6.26
CA ARG A 84 1.80 -12.90 5.19
C ARG A 84 0.29 -12.57 5.15
N GLY A 85 -0.29 -12.25 6.32
CA GLY A 85 -1.71 -11.85 6.45
C GLY A 85 -2.62 -12.86 7.16
N GLY A 86 -2.12 -14.05 7.51
CA GLY A 86 -2.83 -15.02 8.34
C GLY A 86 -4.03 -15.67 7.64
N SER A 87 -4.94 -16.26 8.43
CA SER A 87 -6.09 -17.03 7.94
C SER A 87 -7.16 -16.16 7.25
N CYS A 88 -7.82 -16.73 6.24
CA CYS A 88 -8.92 -16.12 5.48
C CYS A 88 -10.18 -15.84 6.30
N PHE A 89 -10.28 -16.33 7.54
CA PHE A 89 -11.43 -16.12 8.43
C PHE A 89 -11.11 -15.17 9.59
N SER A 90 -10.24 -14.19 9.35
CA SER A 90 -9.96 -13.16 10.33
C SER A 90 -11.18 -12.28 10.60
N GLY A 91 -11.23 -11.67 11.79
CA GLY A 91 -12.25 -10.67 12.10
C GLY A 91 -12.27 -9.50 11.10
N SER A 92 -11.11 -9.12 10.55
CA SER A 92 -10.97 -8.13 9.47
C SER A 92 -11.58 -8.57 8.13
N CYS A 93 -11.45 -9.85 7.77
CA CYS A 93 -12.10 -10.42 6.59
C CYS A 93 -13.62 -10.50 6.79
N MET A 94 -14.09 -11.03 7.93
CA MET A 94 -15.53 -11.16 8.21
C MET A 94 -16.23 -9.80 8.26
N SER A 95 -15.65 -8.81 8.95
CA SER A 95 -16.19 -7.44 8.99
C SER A 95 -16.27 -6.82 7.61
N HIS A 96 -15.20 -6.90 6.81
CA HIS A 96 -15.24 -6.37 5.45
C HIS A 96 -16.25 -7.11 4.57
N GLY A 97 -16.35 -8.43 4.67
CA GLY A 97 -17.31 -9.23 3.92
C GLY A 97 -18.76 -8.86 4.24
N ILE A 98 -19.12 -8.79 5.52
CA ILE A 98 -20.47 -8.41 5.98
C ILE A 98 -20.83 -7.01 5.49
N PHE A 99 -19.95 -6.03 5.69
CA PHE A 99 -20.22 -4.66 5.26
C PHE A 99 -20.23 -4.50 3.73
N SER A 100 -19.45 -5.32 3.02
CA SER A 100 -19.49 -5.35 1.55
C SER A 100 -20.84 -5.85 1.03
N ILE A 101 -21.44 -6.85 1.67
CA ILE A 101 -22.81 -7.31 1.34
C ILE A 101 -23.84 -6.18 1.52
N CYS A 102 -23.66 -5.34 2.54
CA CYS A 102 -24.51 -4.17 2.77
C CYS A 102 -24.16 -2.95 1.88
N GLY A 103 -23.22 -3.06 0.94
CA GLY A 103 -22.77 -1.95 0.09
C GLY A 103 -21.88 -0.91 0.78
N LEU A 104 -21.48 -1.15 2.02
CA LEU A 104 -20.67 -0.25 2.86
C LEU A 104 -19.18 -0.66 2.92
N GLY A 105 -18.78 -1.71 2.19
CA GLY A 105 -17.41 -2.20 2.17
C GLY A 105 -16.37 -1.17 1.71
N PHE A 106 -16.77 -0.18 0.91
CA PHE A 106 -15.88 0.89 0.45
C PHE A 106 -15.38 1.78 1.59
N LEU A 107 -16.13 1.91 2.70
CA LEU A 107 -15.71 2.72 3.86
C LEU A 107 -14.48 2.11 4.55
N PHE A 108 -14.48 0.79 4.71
CA PHE A 108 -13.33 0.06 5.24
C PHE A 108 -12.13 0.13 4.31
N GLN A 109 -12.36 0.02 2.99
CA GLN A 109 -11.30 0.14 1.99
C GLN A 109 -10.67 1.53 1.96
N MET A 110 -11.49 2.59 2.01
CA MET A 110 -11.01 3.97 2.08
C MET A 110 -10.16 4.20 3.33
N GLY A 111 -10.60 3.71 4.49
CA GLY A 111 -9.84 3.81 5.73
C GLY A 111 -8.48 3.09 5.65
N ASN A 112 -8.46 1.85 5.16
CA ASN A 112 -7.22 1.09 5.01
C ASN A 112 -6.24 1.75 4.03
N ARG A 113 -6.76 2.25 2.90
CA ARG A 113 -5.97 3.01 1.93
C ARG A 113 -5.34 4.25 2.55
N GLY A 114 -6.11 4.99 3.35
CA GLY A 114 -5.62 6.15 4.10
C GLY A 114 -4.46 5.77 5.02
N HIS A 115 -4.61 4.70 5.80
CA HIS A 115 -3.54 4.20 6.69
C HIS A 115 -2.27 3.82 5.94
N VAL A 116 -2.39 3.10 4.81
CA VAL A 116 -1.27 2.75 3.93
C VAL A 116 -0.59 4.01 3.40
N ARG A 117 -1.36 4.99 2.91
CA ARG A 117 -0.82 6.25 2.40
C ARG A 117 -0.05 7.02 3.46
N THR A 118 -0.59 7.13 4.67
CA THR A 118 0.08 7.78 5.80
C THR A 118 1.38 7.08 6.19
N ARG A 119 1.39 5.74 6.26
CA ARG A 119 2.60 4.97 6.60
C ARG A 119 3.74 5.19 5.61
N TYR A 120 3.41 5.29 4.33
CA TYR A 120 4.37 5.34 3.23
C TYR A 120 4.62 6.75 2.68
N ASN A 121 4.05 7.78 3.31
CA ASN A 121 4.09 9.18 2.87
C ASN A 121 3.67 9.37 1.41
N ILE A 122 2.55 8.75 1.02
CA ILE A 122 2.02 8.80 -0.35
C ILE A 122 1.04 9.98 -0.49
N LYS A 123 1.18 10.80 -1.53
CA LYS A 123 0.37 12.02 -1.77
C LYS A 123 -1.03 11.72 -2.32
N GLY A 124 -2.00 12.59 -2.03
CA GLY A 124 -3.44 12.41 -2.33
C GLY A 124 -4.35 12.55 -1.10
N GLY A 125 -5.65 12.24 -1.24
CA GLY A 125 -6.63 12.44 -0.18
C GLY A 125 -7.92 11.62 -0.32
N GLY A 126 -8.77 11.68 0.72
CA GLY A 126 -9.92 10.79 0.91
C GLY A 126 -10.94 10.78 -0.24
N CYS A 127 -11.07 11.87 -1.01
CA CYS A 127 -11.97 11.91 -2.17
C CYS A 127 -11.50 10.98 -3.31
N ASN A 128 -10.20 11.02 -3.63
CA ASN A 128 -9.61 10.10 -4.61
C ASN A 128 -9.65 8.64 -4.12
N ASP A 129 -9.45 8.44 -2.81
CA ASP A 129 -9.51 7.12 -2.18
C ASP A 129 -10.94 6.56 -2.17
N CYS A 130 -11.97 7.40 -2.01
CA CYS A 130 -13.38 7.04 -2.11
C CYS A 130 -13.75 6.62 -3.54
N CYS A 131 -13.43 7.44 -4.55
CA CYS A 131 -13.68 7.13 -5.95
C CYS A 131 -12.94 5.84 -6.37
N THR A 132 -11.69 5.68 -5.96
CA THR A 132 -10.90 4.48 -6.28
C THR A 132 -11.49 3.24 -5.60
N SER A 133 -11.90 3.34 -4.33
CA SER A 133 -12.52 2.24 -3.59
C SER A 133 -13.86 1.82 -4.19
N PHE A 134 -14.60 2.77 -4.77
CA PHE A 134 -15.91 2.53 -5.37
C PHE A 134 -15.82 1.97 -6.80
N PHE A 135 -14.96 2.55 -7.65
CA PHE A 135 -14.90 2.20 -9.08
C PHE A 135 -13.86 1.12 -9.43
N CYS A 136 -12.84 0.90 -8.59
CA CYS A 136 -11.77 -0.09 -8.85
C CYS A 136 -11.28 -0.75 -7.54
N SER A 137 -12.22 -1.18 -6.69
CA SER A 137 -11.95 -1.89 -5.43
C SER A 137 -10.86 -2.98 -5.53
N PRO A 138 -10.91 -3.94 -6.48
CA PRO A 138 -9.88 -4.98 -6.56
C PRO A 138 -8.49 -4.42 -6.90
N CYS A 139 -8.44 -3.41 -7.76
CA CYS A 139 -7.22 -2.75 -8.21
C CYS A 139 -6.50 -2.06 -7.04
N GLN A 140 -7.28 -1.39 -6.20
CA GLN A 140 -6.80 -0.78 -4.97
C GLN A 140 -6.26 -1.81 -3.98
N LEU A 141 -6.97 -2.91 -3.75
CA LEU A 141 -6.52 -3.96 -2.82
C LEU A 141 -5.21 -4.60 -3.30
N VAL A 142 -5.05 -4.79 -4.62
CA VAL A 142 -3.78 -5.24 -5.20
C VAL A 142 -2.69 -4.19 -5.01
N GLN A 143 -2.97 -2.91 -5.29
CA GLN A 143 -2.00 -1.83 -5.12
C GLN A 143 -1.49 -1.74 -3.68
N GLU A 144 -2.38 -1.81 -2.69
CA GLU A 144 -2.04 -1.85 -1.27
C GLU A 144 -1.19 -3.08 -0.91
N SER A 145 -1.57 -4.27 -1.41
CA SER A 145 -0.81 -5.50 -1.16
C SER A 145 0.62 -5.41 -1.67
N ARG A 146 0.82 -4.81 -2.84
CA ARG A 146 2.15 -4.63 -3.46
C ARG A 146 2.98 -3.61 -2.69
N GLU A 147 2.37 -2.54 -2.19
CA GLU A 147 3.09 -1.55 -1.38
C GLU A 147 3.60 -2.16 -0.08
N LEU A 148 2.76 -2.94 0.61
CA LEU A 148 3.16 -3.70 1.80
C LEU A 148 4.27 -4.71 1.48
N GLU A 149 4.17 -5.38 0.34
CA GLU A 149 5.16 -6.37 -0.09
C GLU A 149 6.54 -5.75 -0.35
N LEU A 150 6.61 -4.54 -0.91
CA LEU A 150 7.87 -3.82 -1.11
C LEU A 150 8.58 -3.55 0.23
N GLU A 151 7.84 -3.16 1.26
CA GLU A 151 8.41 -3.00 2.61
C GLU A 151 8.85 -4.37 3.17
N GLU A 152 8.01 -5.40 3.07
CA GLU A 152 8.32 -6.75 3.57
C GLU A 152 9.57 -7.37 2.90
N GLN A 153 9.74 -7.17 1.59
CA GLN A 153 10.90 -7.65 0.84
C GLN A 153 12.20 -6.92 1.24
N SER A 154 12.10 -5.64 1.63
CA SER A 154 13.27 -4.86 2.04
C SER A 154 13.99 -5.40 3.28
N PHE A 155 13.28 -6.11 4.17
CA PHE A 155 13.89 -6.78 5.32
C PHE A 155 14.81 -7.94 4.92
N GLY A 156 14.54 -8.57 3.76
CA GLY A 156 15.40 -9.63 3.23
C GLY A 156 16.69 -9.08 2.62
N VAL A 157 16.63 -7.90 2.00
CA VAL A 157 17.79 -7.23 1.39
C VAL A 157 18.77 -6.68 2.44
N GLN A 158 18.31 -6.37 3.65
CA GLN A 158 19.15 -5.88 4.76
C GLN A 158 19.95 -6.98 5.49
N ARG A 159 19.81 -8.26 5.11
CA ARG A 159 20.43 -9.41 5.79
C ARG A 159 21.66 -9.99 5.08
N TYR A 160 22.21 -9.29 4.10
CA TYR A 160 23.47 -9.62 3.44
C TYR A 160 24.46 -8.47 3.51
#